data_AF-A0AAJ4BDG1-F1
#
_entry.id   AF-A0AAJ4BDG1-F1
#
_cell.length_a   1.000
_cell.length_b   1.000
_cell.length_c   1.000
_cell.angle_alpha   90.00
_cell.angle_beta   90.00
_cell.angle_gamma   90.00
#
_symmetry.space_group_name_H-M   'P 1'
#
loop_
_entity.id
_entity.type
_entity.pdbx_description
1 polymer ?
#
loop_
_entity_poly.entity_id
_entity_poly.type
_entity_poly.pdbx_seq_one_letter_code
_entity_poly.pdbx_strand_id
1 'polypeptide(L)'
;MISRVVILCLLGVFPIADASAEFGCPYPSSIKRTGGYLQSDNGAWKSPKVEFPGFVDTFVGAVFTPTEAGERRRGHLEYCTYKAANNQWVNLRFQAPEPRPSMSLSDSTHWVPARGPFDQQIYICTDSQPDNCSFTLDNPQN
;
A
#
# COMPACT_ATOMS: atom_id res chain seq x y z
N MET A 1 -67.62 9.76 5.82
CA MET A 1 -66.62 10.09 4.80
C MET A 1 -65.26 9.75 5.38
N ILE A 2 -64.58 8.77 4.77
CA ILE A 2 -63.34 8.15 5.25
C ILE A 2 -62.16 9.02 4.80
N SER A 3 -61.29 9.44 5.71
CA SER A 3 -59.99 10.01 5.33
C SER A 3 -58.88 9.17 5.97
N ARG A 4 -58.34 8.24 5.17
CA ARG A 4 -57.18 7.43 5.53
C ARG A 4 -55.92 8.21 5.14
N VAL A 5 -55.21 8.73 6.12
CA VAL A 5 -53.86 9.29 5.93
C VAL A 5 -52.92 8.11 5.71
N VAL A 6 -52.47 7.92 4.48
CA VAL A 6 -51.42 6.94 4.12
C VAL A 6 -50.08 7.64 4.33
N ILE A 7 -49.37 7.29 5.40
CA ILE A 7 -47.99 7.72 5.62
C ILE A 7 -47.09 6.81 4.78
N LEU A 8 -46.64 7.33 3.64
CA LEU A 8 -45.67 6.67 2.77
C LEU A 8 -44.27 6.79 3.40
N CYS A 9 -43.82 5.76 4.12
CA CYS A 9 -42.43 5.67 4.58
C CYS A 9 -41.52 5.41 3.36
N LEU A 10 -40.95 6.48 2.80
CA LEU A 10 -39.84 6.40 1.84
C LEU A 10 -38.58 5.94 2.59
N LEU A 11 -38.38 4.62 2.66
CA LEU A 11 -37.10 4.02 3.06
C LEU A 11 -36.09 4.30 1.94
N GLY A 12 -35.36 5.41 2.09
CA GLY A 12 -34.20 5.71 1.25
C GLY A 12 -33.14 4.63 1.43
N VAL A 13 -32.90 3.85 0.38
CA VAL A 13 -31.76 2.94 0.28
C VAL A 13 -30.51 3.82 0.17
N PHE A 14 -29.79 4.01 1.26
CA PHE A 14 -28.45 4.60 1.19
C PHE A 14 -27.52 3.54 0.60
N PRO A 15 -26.89 3.78 -0.56
CA PRO A 15 -25.83 2.90 -1.02
C PRO A 15 -24.69 2.95 0.00
N ILE A 16 -24.39 1.80 0.61
CA ILE A 16 -23.18 1.64 1.41
C ILE A 16 -22.05 1.66 0.39
N ALA A 17 -21.33 2.78 0.30
CA ALA A 17 -20.10 2.80 -0.49
C ALA A 17 -19.08 1.93 0.25
N ASP A 18 -18.71 0.80 -0.34
CA ASP A 18 -17.58 0.00 0.14
C ASP A 18 -16.32 0.87 0.06
N ALA A 19 -15.88 1.41 1.19
CA ALA A 19 -14.60 2.08 1.28
C ALA A 19 -13.51 1.03 1.12
N SER A 20 -12.94 0.93 -0.09
CA SER A 20 -11.73 0.14 -0.32
C SER A 20 -10.65 0.60 0.67
N ALA A 21 -10.16 -0.32 1.50
CA ALA A 21 -9.14 0.02 2.47
C ALA A 21 -7.86 0.40 1.73
N GLU A 22 -7.35 1.59 2.04
CA GLU A 22 -6.08 2.08 1.53
C GLU A 22 -4.94 1.45 2.34
N PHE A 23 -3.99 0.86 1.63
CA PHE A 23 -2.76 0.29 2.17
C PHE A 23 -1.58 1.15 1.70
N GLY A 24 -0.57 1.29 2.55
CA GLY A 24 0.58 2.13 2.24
C GLY A 24 1.85 1.60 2.86
N CYS A 25 2.95 2.25 2.48
CA CYS A 25 4.22 2.07 3.16
C CYS A 25 4.09 2.48 4.64
N PRO A 26 4.57 1.66 5.59
CA PRO A 26 4.46 1.99 7.00
C PRO A 26 5.31 3.22 7.34
N TYR A 27 4.83 4.03 8.28
CA TYR A 27 5.65 5.09 8.84
C TYR A 27 6.87 4.51 9.56
N PRO A 28 8.05 5.17 9.50
CA PRO A 28 9.25 4.72 10.21
C PRO A 28 9.01 4.40 11.69
N SER A 29 8.17 5.19 12.37
CA SER A 29 7.79 5.02 13.78
C SER A 29 7.05 3.71 14.09
N SER A 30 6.40 3.11 13.09
CA SER A 30 5.67 1.84 13.21
C SER A 30 6.51 0.61 12.85
N ILE A 31 7.79 0.81 12.49
CA ILE A 31 8.71 -0.25 12.07
C ILE A 31 9.63 -0.60 13.24
N LYS A 32 9.60 -1.87 13.64
CA LYS A 32 10.37 -2.38 14.78
C LYS A 32 11.29 -3.50 14.34
N ARG A 33 12.37 -3.68 15.10
CA ARG A 33 13.26 -4.82 14.95
C ARG A 33 12.71 -6.02 15.71
N THR A 34 12.50 -7.15 15.03
CA THR A 34 12.04 -8.40 15.65
C THR A 34 12.74 -9.59 14.98
N GLY A 35 13.42 -10.42 15.77
CA GLY A 35 14.09 -11.63 15.25
C GLY A 35 15.16 -11.36 14.17
N GLY A 36 15.78 -10.18 14.18
CA GLY A 36 16.75 -9.74 13.17
C GLY A 36 16.13 -9.17 11.90
N TYR A 37 14.82 -8.98 11.84
CA TYR A 37 14.11 -8.32 10.75
C TYR A 37 13.64 -6.94 11.18
N LEU A 38 13.45 -6.03 10.23
CA LEU A 38 12.67 -4.80 10.41
C LEU A 38 11.27 -5.05 9.85
N GLN A 39 10.23 -4.81 10.65
CA GLN A 39 8.86 -5.09 10.25
C GLN A 39 7.86 -4.10 10.84
N SER A 40 6.73 -3.90 10.15
CA SER A 40 5.61 -3.14 10.69
C SER A 40 4.98 -3.85 11.90
N ASP A 41 4.25 -3.11 12.73
CA ASP A 41 3.59 -3.64 13.93
C ASP A 41 2.65 -4.82 13.64
N ASN A 42 1.93 -4.79 12.52
CA ASN A 42 1.06 -5.88 12.08
C ASN A 42 1.79 -6.99 11.29
N GLY A 43 3.10 -6.86 11.06
CA GLY A 43 3.91 -7.81 10.30
C GLY A 43 3.67 -7.82 8.78
N ALA A 44 2.76 -6.99 8.28
CA ALA A 44 2.41 -6.92 6.86
C ALA A 44 3.58 -6.40 5.99
N TRP A 45 4.53 -5.68 6.57
CA TRP A 45 5.73 -5.22 5.90
C TRP A 45 6.96 -5.77 6.59
N LYS A 46 7.88 -6.35 5.84
CA LYS A 46 9.06 -7.01 6.42
C LYS A 46 10.28 -6.91 5.52
N SER A 47 11.43 -6.60 6.11
CA SER A 47 12.73 -6.62 5.44
C SER A 47 13.30 -8.05 5.38
N PRO A 48 14.37 -8.30 4.63
CA PRO A 48 15.29 -9.40 4.89
C PRO A 48 15.91 -9.29 6.30
N LYS A 49 16.65 -10.33 6.74
CA LYS A 49 17.44 -10.19 7.99
C LYS A 49 18.47 -9.08 7.82
N VAL A 50 18.58 -8.24 8.85
CA VAL A 50 19.53 -7.13 8.93
C VAL A 50 20.50 -7.36 10.08
N GLU A 51 21.79 -7.13 9.83
CA GLU A 51 22.86 -7.40 10.81
C GLU A 51 23.10 -6.23 11.76
N PHE A 52 22.82 -5.00 11.31
CA PHE A 52 23.03 -3.81 12.13
C PHE A 52 21.97 -3.69 13.23
N PRO A 53 22.33 -3.33 14.47
CA PRO A 53 21.34 -2.94 15.46
C PRO A 53 20.74 -1.57 15.08
N GLY A 54 19.43 -1.37 15.26
CA GLY A 54 18.82 -0.06 15.05
C GLY A 54 17.38 -0.08 14.55
N PHE A 55 16.92 1.10 14.19
CA PHE A 55 15.60 1.42 13.64
C PHE A 55 15.74 2.13 12.29
N VAL A 56 14.64 2.17 11.54
CA VAL A 56 14.53 3.00 10.34
C VAL A 56 14.10 4.41 10.72
N ASP A 57 14.74 5.39 10.11
CA ASP A 57 14.56 6.80 10.45
C ASP A 57 13.77 7.54 9.37
N THR A 58 14.17 7.37 8.11
CA THR A 58 13.60 8.11 6.99
C THR A 58 12.91 7.18 6.01
N PHE A 59 11.66 7.49 5.65
CA PHE A 59 11.05 6.95 4.45
C PHE A 59 11.66 7.64 3.21
N VAL A 60 11.93 6.86 2.17
CA VAL A 60 12.52 7.40 0.92
C VAL A 60 11.61 7.23 -0.28
N GLY A 61 10.84 6.15 -0.34
CA GLY A 61 9.94 5.93 -1.44
C GLY A 61 9.45 4.49 -1.58
N ALA A 62 8.73 4.24 -2.65
CA ALA A 62 8.12 2.96 -2.96
C ALA A 62 8.23 2.65 -4.46
N VAL A 63 8.22 1.35 -4.77
CA VAL A 63 8.25 0.86 -6.16
C VAL A 63 7.02 0.00 -6.40
N PHE A 64 6.29 0.31 -7.46
CA PHE A 64 5.16 -0.46 -7.96
C PHE A 64 5.50 -1.06 -9.32
N THR A 65 5.24 -2.36 -9.46
CA THR A 65 5.41 -3.09 -10.70
C THR A 65 4.04 -3.41 -11.29
N PRO A 66 3.70 -2.85 -12.46
CA PRO A 66 2.45 -3.16 -13.11
C PRO A 66 2.48 -4.56 -13.74
N THR A 67 1.31 -5.19 -13.86
CA THR A 67 1.17 -6.48 -14.56
C THR A 67 1.39 -6.34 -16.07
N GLU A 68 1.05 -5.16 -16.62
CA GLU A 68 1.20 -4.82 -18.03
C GLU A 68 1.80 -3.42 -18.18
N ALA A 69 2.49 -3.16 -19.29
CA ALA A 69 3.08 -1.86 -19.56
C ALA A 69 2.03 -0.73 -19.51
N GLY A 70 2.29 0.32 -18.74
CA GLY A 70 1.40 1.48 -18.59
C GLY A 70 0.22 1.29 -17.63
N GLU A 71 -0.03 0.07 -17.15
CA GLU A 71 -1.11 -0.22 -16.20
C GLU A 71 -0.82 0.41 -14.82
N ARG A 72 -1.87 0.87 -14.13
CA ARG A 72 -1.77 1.46 -12.78
C ARG A 72 -2.75 0.83 -11.79
N ARG A 73 -3.71 0.05 -12.28
CA ARG A 73 -4.77 -0.60 -11.49
C ARG A 73 -4.52 -2.09 -11.28
N ARG A 74 -3.54 -2.66 -11.97
CA ARG A 74 -3.15 -4.06 -11.79
C ARG A 74 -1.64 -4.17 -11.72
N GLY A 75 -1.18 -4.70 -10.61
CA GLY A 75 0.23 -4.85 -10.32
C GLY A 75 0.45 -5.20 -8.86
N HIS A 76 1.64 -4.92 -8.37
CA HIS A 76 2.02 -5.15 -6.99
C HIS A 76 3.05 -4.13 -6.54
N LEU A 77 2.99 -3.75 -5.26
CA LEU A 77 4.06 -3.00 -4.62
C LEU A 77 5.24 -3.94 -4.36
N GLU A 78 6.40 -3.63 -4.94
CA GLU A 78 7.60 -4.44 -4.80
C GLU A 78 8.23 -4.29 -3.42
N TYR A 79 8.48 -3.04 -3.03
CA TYR A 79 9.04 -2.69 -1.73
C TYR A 79 8.86 -1.20 -1.41
N CYS A 80 8.88 -0.91 -0.12
CA CYS A 80 9.08 0.41 0.45
C CYS A 80 10.53 0.55 0.91
N THR A 81 11.18 1.64 0.54
CA THR A 81 12.59 1.92 0.80
C THR A 81 12.74 2.95 1.92
N TYR A 82 13.66 2.67 2.84
CA TYR A 82 13.97 3.49 3.99
C TYR A 82 15.47 3.67 4.16
N LYS A 83 15.86 4.70 4.91
CA LYS A 83 17.19 4.80 5.52
C LYS A 83 17.10 4.49 7.01
N ALA A 84 18.00 3.63 7.46
CA ALA A 84 18.26 3.40 8.87
C ALA A 84 19.10 4.52 9.48
N ALA A 85 19.09 4.64 10.82
CA ALA A 85 19.87 5.64 11.55
C ALA A 85 21.38 5.60 11.26
N ASN A 86 21.90 4.45 10.81
CA ASN A 86 23.29 4.28 10.38
C ASN A 86 23.50 4.52 8.87
N ASN A 87 22.54 5.18 8.21
CA ASN A 87 22.49 5.45 6.77
C ASN A 87 22.40 4.23 5.85
N GLN A 88 22.17 3.02 6.37
CA GLN A 88 21.94 1.86 5.52
C GLN A 88 20.55 1.90 4.89
N TRP A 89 20.48 1.52 3.62
CA TRP A 89 19.22 1.37 2.90
C TRP A 89 18.53 0.07 3.28
N VAL A 90 17.23 0.14 3.51
CA VAL A 90 16.40 -1.02 3.89
C VAL A 90 15.15 -1.05 3.02
N ASN A 91 14.89 -2.20 2.41
CA ASN A 91 13.65 -2.44 1.68
C ASN A 91 12.73 -3.34 2.49
N LEU A 92 11.53 -2.86 2.79
CA LEU A 92 10.46 -3.65 3.38
C LEU A 92 9.52 -4.12 2.26
N ARG A 93 9.21 -5.41 2.25
CA ARG A 93 8.32 -6.03 1.26
C ARG A 93 6.97 -6.37 1.89
N PHE A 94 5.90 -6.20 1.14
CA PHE A 94 4.57 -6.58 1.57
C PHE A 94 4.48 -8.11 1.70
N GLN A 95 4.01 -8.58 2.85
CA GLN A 95 3.80 -9.99 3.15
C GLN A 95 2.38 -10.37 2.75
N ALA A 96 2.13 -10.35 1.43
CA ALA A 96 0.82 -10.66 0.88
C ALA A 96 0.38 -12.08 1.27
N PRO A 97 -0.89 -12.28 1.67
CA PRO A 97 -1.46 -13.62 1.76
C PRO A 97 -1.48 -14.27 0.37
N GLU A 98 -1.42 -15.61 0.33
CA GLU A 98 -1.56 -16.37 -0.92
C GLU A 98 -3.05 -16.73 -1.15
N PRO A 99 -3.57 -16.63 -2.39
CA PRO A 99 -2.91 -16.12 -3.59
C PRO A 99 -2.70 -14.59 -3.53
N ARG A 100 -1.57 -14.10 -4.06
CA ARG A 100 -1.25 -12.66 -4.00
C ARG A 100 -2.35 -11.82 -4.68
N PRO A 101 -2.97 -10.87 -3.96
CA PRO A 101 -3.91 -9.94 -4.56
C PRO A 101 -3.20 -8.98 -5.52
N SER A 102 -3.93 -8.59 -6.57
CA SER A 102 -3.56 -7.45 -7.40
C SER A 102 -3.74 -6.16 -6.60
N MET A 103 -2.96 -5.14 -6.96
CA MET A 103 -2.96 -3.83 -6.31
C MET A 103 -3.22 -2.72 -7.34
N SER A 104 -4.01 -1.74 -6.92
CA SER A 104 -4.27 -0.50 -7.67
C SER A 104 -3.60 0.68 -6.97
N LEU A 105 -2.93 1.56 -7.70
CA LEU A 105 -2.45 2.83 -7.14
C LEU A 105 -3.64 3.73 -6.76
N SER A 106 -3.75 4.14 -5.49
CA SER A 106 -4.88 4.94 -4.99
C SER A 106 -4.86 6.35 -5.58
N ASP A 107 -3.77 7.07 -5.36
CA ASP A 107 -3.47 8.35 -6.02
C ASP A 107 -2.22 8.20 -6.89
N SER A 108 -2.41 8.18 -8.21
CA SER A 108 -1.30 8.03 -9.16
C SER A 108 -0.45 9.28 -9.38
N THR A 109 -0.80 10.43 -8.80
CA THR A 109 -0.12 11.71 -9.06
C THR A 109 1.31 11.74 -8.52
N HIS A 110 1.59 11.02 -7.43
CA HIS A 110 2.91 10.89 -6.82
C HIS A 110 3.78 9.80 -7.47
N TRP A 111 3.22 9.05 -8.44
CA TRP A 111 3.86 7.91 -9.08
C TRP A 111 4.39 8.25 -10.47
N VAL A 112 5.72 8.25 -10.59
CA VAL A 112 6.41 8.57 -11.83
C VAL A 112 6.80 7.29 -12.56
N PRO A 113 6.49 7.15 -13.87
CA PRO A 113 6.93 6.00 -14.65
C PRO A 113 8.47 5.99 -14.77
N ALA A 114 9.07 4.83 -14.58
CA ALA A 114 10.50 4.60 -14.69
C ALA A 114 10.79 3.23 -15.29
N ARG A 115 12.08 2.92 -15.46
CA ARG A 115 12.54 1.60 -15.89
C ARG A 115 13.40 0.96 -14.82
N GLY A 116 12.99 -0.24 -14.41
CA GLY A 116 13.72 -1.07 -13.48
C GLY A 116 14.76 -1.95 -14.16
N PRO A 117 15.30 -2.96 -13.45
CA PRO A 117 16.15 -3.97 -14.03
C PRO A 117 15.52 -4.61 -15.28
N PHE A 118 16.35 -4.94 -16.27
CA PHE A 118 15.92 -5.57 -17.53
C PHE A 118 14.88 -4.75 -18.33
N ASP A 119 14.92 -3.41 -18.23
CA ASP A 119 14.01 -2.50 -18.92
C ASP A 119 12.53 -2.67 -18.55
N GLN A 120 12.26 -3.36 -17.43
CA GLN A 120 10.91 -3.55 -16.92
C GLN A 120 10.29 -2.19 -16.56
N GLN A 121 9.09 -1.92 -17.09
CA GLN A 121 8.36 -0.72 -16.71
C GLN A 121 7.92 -0.82 -15.25
N ILE A 122 8.20 0.23 -14.48
CA ILE A 122 7.83 0.36 -13.07
C ILE A 122 7.29 1.77 -12.81
N TYR A 123 6.70 1.96 -11.65
CA TYR A 123 6.37 3.28 -11.11
C TYR A 123 7.11 3.50 -9.79
N ILE A 124 7.66 4.69 -9.61
CA ILE A 124 8.39 5.08 -8.40
C ILE A 124 7.65 6.24 -7.74
N CYS A 125 7.40 6.11 -6.44
CA CYS A 125 6.96 7.20 -5.59
C CYS A 125 8.11 7.59 -4.66
N THR A 126 8.54 8.86 -4.68
CA THR A 126 9.62 9.38 -3.82
C THR A 126 9.14 10.49 -2.90
N ASP A 127 7.84 10.55 -2.65
CA ASP A 127 7.28 11.50 -1.70
C ASP A 127 7.76 11.14 -0.29
N SER A 128 8.08 12.15 0.51
CA SER A 128 8.50 11.95 1.90
C SER A 128 7.37 11.47 2.81
N GLN A 129 6.12 11.65 2.41
CA GLN A 129 4.94 11.18 3.16
C GLN A 129 4.56 9.78 2.67
N PRO A 130 4.64 8.74 3.52
CA PRO A 130 4.29 7.37 3.14
C PRO A 130 2.87 7.20 2.59
N ASP A 131 1.92 8.01 3.08
CA ASP A 131 0.52 7.98 2.65
C ASP A 131 0.33 8.41 1.19
N ASN A 132 1.25 9.23 0.64
CA ASN A 132 1.23 9.59 -0.78
C ASN A 132 1.71 8.44 -1.68
N CYS A 133 2.33 7.41 -1.10
CA CYS A 133 2.77 6.20 -1.78
C CYS A 133 1.85 5.01 -1.43
N SER A 134 0.55 5.20 -1.66
CA SER A 134 -0.49 4.25 -1.28
C SER A 134 -1.10 3.48 -2.46
N PHE A 135 -1.78 2.40 -2.11
CA PHE A 135 -2.47 1.49 -3.03
C PHE A 135 -3.70 0.89 -2.35
N THR A 136 -4.62 0.36 -3.14
CA THR A 136 -5.70 -0.49 -2.66
C THR A 136 -5.42 -1.94 -3.06
N LEU A 137 -5.89 -2.86 -2.24
CA LEU A 137 -5.92 -4.27 -2.61
C LEU A 137 -7.20 -4.53 -3.37
N ASP A 138 -7.07 -5.12 -4.57
CA ASP A 138 -8.22 -5.72 -5.21
C ASP A 138 -8.60 -6.93 -4.35
N ASN A 139 -9.75 -6.84 -3.69
CA ASN A 139 -10.29 -8.01 -3.00
C ASN A 139 -10.44 -9.11 -4.07
N PRO A 140 -9.85 -10.32 -3.87
CA PRO A 140 -10.24 -11.44 -4.70
C PRO A 140 -11.73 -11.66 -4.41
N GLN A 141 -12.59 -11.09 -5.24
CA GLN A 141 -14.02 -11.34 -5.13
C GLN A 141 -14.20 -12.85 -5.26
N ASN A 142 -14.90 -13.41 -4.27
CA ASN A 142 -15.56 -14.71 -4.27
C ASN A 142 -15.78 -15.32 -5.67
#